data_AF-A0A4Y2TRF2-F1
#
_entry.id   AF-A0A4Y2TRF2-F1
#
_cell.length_a   1.000
_cell.length_b   1.000
_cell.length_c   1.000
_cell.angle_alpha   90.00
_cell.angle_beta   90.00
_cell.angle_gamma   90.00
#
_symmetry.space_group_name_H-M   'P 1'
#
loop_
_entity.id
_entity.type
_entity.pdbx_description
1 polymer ?
#
loop_
_entity_poly.entity_id
_entity_poly.type
_entity_poly.pdbx_seq_one_letter_code
_entity_poly.pdbx_strand_id
1 'polypeptide(L)'
;MIDDKGFITLNDGTHTHYSYSYNSKEALDISFVSPDLDPSCTWKVQENIGSDLLPILIELKKRQSVCINNRKIWNFRRGDWLSFTTFTDNEISRNPLTEDLDTNSITLKKI
;
A
#
# COMPACT_ATOMS: atom_id res chain seq x y z
N MET A 1 -18.92 5.93 18.21
CA MET A 1 -18.06 6.27 17.06
C MET A 1 -16.60 6.07 17.50
N ILE A 2 -15.58 6.63 16.82
CA ILE A 2 -14.18 6.51 17.26
C ILE A 2 -13.94 7.13 18.65
N ASP A 3 -14.80 8.07 19.01
CA ASP A 3 -14.96 8.71 20.33
C ASP A 3 -15.29 7.73 21.47
N ASP A 4 -16.13 6.72 21.23
CA ASP A 4 -16.58 5.77 22.26
C ASP A 4 -15.44 4.89 22.82
N LYS A 5 -14.33 4.81 22.09
CA LYS A 5 -13.15 4.02 22.46
C LYS A 5 -11.99 4.87 22.96
N GLY A 6 -12.18 6.19 23.08
CA GLY A 6 -11.18 7.12 23.59
C GLY A 6 -9.96 7.29 22.67
N PHE A 7 -10.11 7.06 21.36
CA PHE A 7 -9.04 7.35 20.40
C PHE A 7 -9.03 8.85 20.04
N ILE A 8 -7.84 9.37 19.75
CA ILE A 8 -7.62 10.75 19.28
C ILE A 8 -7.36 10.72 17.77
N THR A 9 -8.08 11.55 17.02
CA THR A 9 -7.88 11.74 15.59
C THR A 9 -6.69 12.66 15.34
N LEU A 10 -5.79 12.26 14.44
CA LEU A 10 -4.59 13.03 14.08
C LEU A 10 -4.81 13.98 12.89
N ASN A 11 -5.86 13.74 12.09
CA ASN A 11 -6.17 14.57 10.91
C ASN A 11 -6.46 16.02 11.29
N ASP A 12 -5.92 16.96 10.53
CA ASP A 12 -6.20 18.39 10.64
C ASP A 12 -7.27 18.90 9.64
N GLY A 13 -7.83 17.99 8.83
CA GLY A 13 -8.79 18.30 7.78
C GLY A 13 -8.17 18.55 6.40
N THR A 14 -6.84 18.46 6.26
CA THR A 14 -6.18 18.49 4.96
C THR A 14 -6.67 17.34 4.08
N HIS A 15 -6.97 17.66 2.83
CA HIS A 15 -7.48 16.71 1.84
C HIS A 15 -6.49 15.57 1.60
N THR A 16 -7.01 14.35 1.55
CA THR A 16 -6.26 13.11 1.31
C THR A 16 -6.63 12.47 -0.02
N HIS A 17 -7.63 13.00 -0.71
CA HIS A 17 -8.12 12.51 -1.99
C HIS A 17 -8.33 13.67 -2.97
N TYR A 18 -8.02 13.42 -4.23
CA TYR A 18 -8.30 14.28 -5.37
C TYR A 18 -9.12 13.51 -6.41
N SER A 19 -10.36 13.93 -6.62
CA SER A 19 -11.19 13.37 -7.69
C SER A 19 -10.92 14.10 -9.00
N TYR A 20 -10.29 13.43 -9.96
CA TYR A 20 -10.09 14.02 -11.30
C TYR A 20 -11.39 14.21 -12.07
N SER A 21 -12.38 13.33 -11.88
CA SER A 21 -13.67 13.40 -12.57
C SER A 21 -14.51 14.61 -12.15
N TYR A 22 -14.44 14.98 -10.87
CA TYR A 22 -15.22 16.08 -10.31
C TYR A 22 -14.38 17.32 -9.97
N ASN A 23 -13.06 17.27 -10.21
CA ASN A 23 -12.11 18.31 -9.88
C ASN A 23 -12.25 18.77 -8.40
N SER A 24 -12.49 17.82 -7.49
CA SER A 24 -12.73 18.05 -6.07
C SER A 24 -11.60 17.52 -5.22
N LYS A 25 -11.46 18.11 -4.02
CA LYS A 25 -10.52 17.65 -2.98
C LYS A 25 -11.33 17.26 -1.76
N GLU A 26 -11.01 16.11 -1.19
CA GLU A 26 -11.79 15.52 -0.09
C GLU A 26 -10.84 14.93 0.97
N ALA A 27 -11.26 14.97 2.24
CA ALA A 27 -10.55 14.36 3.35
C ALA A 27 -11.28 13.07 3.77
N LEU A 28 -11.03 11.99 3.02
CA LEU A 28 -11.76 10.72 3.18
C LEU A 28 -11.04 9.76 4.15
N ASP A 29 -9.72 9.90 4.29
CA ASP A 29 -8.91 9.01 5.09
C ASP A 29 -8.77 9.52 6.53
N ILE A 30 -8.86 8.60 7.49
CA ILE A 30 -8.80 8.92 8.93
C ILE A 30 -7.62 8.18 9.56
N SER A 31 -6.83 8.91 10.32
CA SER A 31 -5.72 8.44 11.16
C SER A 31 -6.05 8.73 12.62
N PHE A 32 -5.96 7.73 13.48
CA PHE A 32 -6.24 7.87 14.91
C PHE A 32 -5.25 7.06 15.74
N VAL A 33 -5.04 7.50 16.98
CA VAL A 33 -4.11 6.89 17.93
C VAL A 33 -4.71 6.85 19.32
N SER A 34 -4.12 6.04 20.20
CA SER A 34 -4.45 6.10 21.63
C SER A 34 -3.92 7.40 22.25
N PRO A 35 -4.56 7.92 23.32
CA PRO A 35 -4.20 9.21 23.92
C PRO A 35 -2.75 9.31 24.40
N ASP A 36 -2.13 8.19 24.77
CA ASP A 36 -0.74 8.11 25.21
C ASP A 36 0.28 8.29 24.08
N LEU A 37 -0.13 8.06 22.82
CA LEU A 37 0.72 8.21 21.65
C LEU A 37 0.59 9.59 20.99
N ASP A 38 -0.55 10.26 21.13
CA ASP A 38 -0.86 11.55 20.51
C ASP A 38 0.25 12.61 20.68
N PRO A 39 0.81 12.85 21.89
CA PRO A 39 1.85 13.87 22.09
C PRO A 39 3.17 13.55 21.37
N SER A 40 3.36 12.29 20.97
CA SER A 40 4.56 11.81 20.28
C SER A 40 4.38 11.71 18.77
N CYS A 41 3.17 11.94 18.25
CA CYS A 41 2.86 11.81 16.84
C CYS A 41 2.95 13.17 16.11
N THR A 42 3.46 13.15 14.89
CA THR A 42 3.21 14.20 13.89
C THR A 42 2.40 13.58 12.76
N TRP A 43 1.58 14.39 12.09
CA TRP A 43 0.75 13.96 10.98
C TRP A 43 0.81 15.01 9.88
N LYS A 44 0.94 14.58 8.62
CA LYS A 44 0.81 15.45 7.45
C LYS A 44 0.46 14.67 6.19
N VAL A 45 -0.20 15.33 5.26
CA VAL A 45 -0.37 14.86 3.89
C VAL A 45 0.91 15.16 3.09
N GLN A 46 1.31 14.23 2.22
CA GLN A 46 2.48 14.33 1.37
C GLN A 46 2.13 14.74 -0.07
N GLU A 47 3.17 15.03 -0.84
CA GLU A 47 3.03 15.31 -2.27
C GLU A 47 2.42 14.13 -3.03
N ASN A 48 1.68 14.47 -4.09
CA ASN A 48 1.04 13.46 -4.93
C ASN A 48 2.09 12.66 -5.71
N ILE A 49 1.98 11.34 -5.67
CA ILE A 49 2.83 10.38 -6.39
C ILE A 49 2.19 9.86 -7.69
N GLY A 50 1.21 10.58 -8.24
CA GLY A 50 0.45 10.21 -9.42
C GLY A 50 -0.80 9.37 -9.13
N SER A 51 -1.32 9.42 -7.90
CA SER A 51 -2.55 8.75 -7.47
C SER A 51 -3.63 9.77 -7.11
N ASP A 52 -4.89 9.35 -7.19
CA ASP A 52 -6.03 10.10 -6.68
C ASP A 52 -5.99 10.19 -5.14
N LEU A 53 -5.30 9.26 -4.47
CA LEU A 53 -5.08 9.28 -3.03
C LEU A 53 -3.70 9.87 -2.69
N LEU A 54 -3.70 10.88 -1.83
CA LEU A 54 -2.50 11.54 -1.32
C LEU A 54 -1.93 10.74 -0.15
N PRO A 55 -0.62 10.43 -0.13
CA PRO A 55 -0.03 9.69 0.97
C PRO A 55 -0.09 10.48 2.29
N ILE A 56 -0.30 9.77 3.39
CA ILE A 56 -0.25 10.33 4.75
C ILE A 56 1.06 9.89 5.40
N LEU A 57 1.81 10.83 5.97
CA LEU A 57 2.97 10.54 6.81
C LEU A 57 2.65 10.79 8.27
N ILE A 58 2.87 9.76 9.10
CA ILE A 58 2.79 9.83 10.55
C ILE A 58 4.18 9.52 11.12
N GLU A 59 4.75 10.44 11.90
CA GLU A 59 6.02 10.19 12.58
C GLU A 59 5.77 9.99 14.07
N LEU A 60 6.27 8.87 14.62
CA LEU A 60 6.21 8.58 16.05
C LEU A 60 7.55 8.87 16.71
N LYS A 61 7.63 9.95 17.49
CA LYS A 61 8.80 10.36 18.27
C LYS A 61 8.88 9.57 19.57
N LYS A 62 9.14 8.26 19.48
CA LYS A 62 9.34 7.39 20.64
C LYS A 62 10.72 6.76 20.61
N ARG A 63 11.42 6.78 21.75
CA ARG A 63 12.67 6.04 21.92
C ARG A 63 12.35 4.54 21.87
N GLN A 64 12.60 3.90 20.74
CA GLN A 64 12.50 2.45 20.65
C GLN A 64 13.65 1.83 21.46
N SER A 65 13.29 1.05 22.48
CA SER A 65 14.19 0.02 23.01
C SER A 65 14.33 -1.04 21.90
N VAL A 66 15.52 -1.16 21.32
CA VAL A 66 15.78 -2.16 20.27
C VAL A 66 15.62 -3.55 20.87
N CYS A 67 14.47 -4.18 20.64
CA CYS A 67 14.37 -5.63 20.74
C CYS A 67 15.14 -6.21 19.55
N ILE A 68 16.09 -7.11 19.81
CA ILE A 68 16.89 -7.77 18.78
C ILE A 68 15.93 -8.46 17.82
N ASN A 69 15.90 -7.97 16.58
CA ASN A 69 15.05 -8.50 15.53
C ASN A 69 15.67 -9.79 14.98
N ASN A 70 14.97 -10.91 15.10
CA ASN A 70 15.20 -12.11 14.29
C ASN A 70 14.87 -11.76 12.84
N ARG A 71 15.81 -11.09 12.14
CA ARG A 71 15.66 -10.69 10.74
C ARG A 71 15.23 -11.91 9.92
N LYS A 72 13.99 -11.88 9.43
CA LYS A 72 13.58 -12.74 8.33
C LYS A 72 14.26 -12.20 7.08
N ILE A 73 15.24 -12.95 6.58
CA ILE A 73 15.96 -12.62 5.36
C ILE A 73 15.19 -13.26 4.20
N TRP A 74 14.89 -12.49 3.16
CA TRP A 74 14.37 -13.05 1.92
C TRP A 74 15.38 -14.02 1.34
N ASN A 75 15.01 -15.29 1.27
CA ASN A 75 15.87 -16.33 0.73
C ASN A 75 15.70 -16.42 -0.80
N PHE A 76 16.41 -15.55 -1.52
CA PHE A 76 16.41 -15.54 -2.98
C PHE A 76 17.06 -16.79 -3.61
N ARG A 77 17.79 -17.59 -2.84
CA ARG A 77 18.45 -18.82 -3.33
C ARG A 77 17.50 -20.01 -3.48
N ARG A 78 16.31 -19.95 -2.88
CA ARG A 78 15.32 -21.04 -2.95
C ARG A 78 14.33 -20.91 -4.11
N GLY A 79 14.32 -19.76 -4.79
CA GLY A 79 13.53 -19.60 -6.01
C GLY A 79 14.24 -20.28 -7.17
N ASP A 80 13.62 -21.30 -7.76
CA ASP A 80 14.08 -21.87 -9.03
C ASP A 80 13.58 -21.00 -10.19
N TRP A 81 14.23 -19.85 -10.35
CA TRP A 81 13.88 -18.85 -11.36
C TRP A 81 14.05 -19.40 -12.77
N LEU A 82 14.99 -20.33 -12.98
CA LEU A 82 15.21 -20.93 -14.30
C LEU A 82 14.03 -21.80 -14.72
N SER A 83 13.52 -22.64 -13.82
CA SER A 83 12.33 -23.46 -14.08
C SER A 83 11.09 -22.59 -14.26
N PHE A 84 10.93 -21.54 -13.44
CA PHE A 84 9.82 -20.60 -13.60
C PHE A 84 9.84 -19.90 -14.97
N THR A 85 10.98 -19.34 -15.37
CA THR A 85 11.13 -18.67 -16.66
C THR A 85 10.88 -19.64 -17.81
N THR A 86 11.49 -20.82 -17.76
CA THR A 86 11.33 -21.84 -18.81
C THR A 86 9.88 -22.30 -18.94
N PHE A 87 9.18 -22.50 -17.83
CA PHE A 87 7.75 -22.85 -17.84
C PHE A 87 6.92 -21.71 -18.43
N THR A 88 7.14 -20.48 -17.96
CA THR A 88 6.38 -19.29 -18.38
C THR A 88 6.57 -19.01 -19.87
N ASP A 89 7.81 -19.04 -20.36
CA ASP A 89 8.14 -18.79 -21.76
C ASP A 89 7.49 -19.85 -22.68
N ASN A 90 7.48 -21.11 -22.24
CA ASN A 90 6.81 -22.20 -22.99
C ASN A 90 5.30 -21.99 -23.06
N GLU A 91 4.65 -21.61 -21.95
CA GLU A 91 3.21 -21.39 -21.91
C GLU A 91 2.79 -20.14 -22.70
N ILE A 92 3.55 -19.05 -22.61
CA ILE A 92 3.32 -17.85 -23.42
C ILE A 92 3.50 -18.15 -24.91
N SER A 93 4.51 -18.95 -25.27
CA SER A 93 4.73 -19.36 -26.67
C SER A 93 3.61 -20.26 -27.21
N ARG A 94 3.01 -21.09 -26.35
CA ARG A 94 1.87 -21.96 -26.70
C ARG A 94 0.57 -21.20 -26.85
N ASN A 95 0.35 -20.19 -26.01
CA ASN A 95 -0.84 -19.35 -26.00
C ASN A 95 -0.43 -17.87 -26.11
N PRO A 96 -0.06 -17.39 -27.31
CA PRO A 96 0.37 -16.03 -27.49
C PRO A 96 -0.75 -15.06 -27.07
N LEU A 97 -0.38 -14.08 -26.25
CA LEU A 97 -1.30 -13.03 -25.83
C LEU A 97 -1.76 -12.24 -27.06
N THR A 98 -3.06 -12.00 -27.17
CA THR A 98 -3.64 -11.18 -28.23
C THR A 98 -3.65 -9.70 -27.81
N GLU A 99 -4.00 -8.78 -28.71
CA GLU A 99 -4.22 -7.36 -28.34
C GLU A 99 -5.44 -7.16 -27.43
N ASP A 100 -6.27 -8.20 -27.26
CA ASP A 100 -7.45 -8.18 -26.43
C ASP A 100 -7.13 -8.62 -24.98
N LEU A 101 -7.04 -7.63 -24.10
CA LEU A 101 -6.77 -7.80 -22.67
C LEU A 101 -7.83 -8.65 -21.93
N ASP A 102 -9.09 -8.61 -22.36
CA ASP A 102 -10.17 -9.36 -21.70
C ASP A 102 -10.03 -10.86 -21.98
N THR A 103 -9.69 -11.21 -23.22
CA THR A 103 -9.40 -12.59 -23.63
C THR A 103 -8.15 -13.14 -22.94
N ASN A 104 -7.09 -12.33 -22.80
CA ASN A 104 -5.84 -12.72 -22.12
C ASN A 104 -6.03 -13.01 -20.63
N SER A 105 -6.89 -12.24 -19.95
CA SER A 105 -7.18 -12.42 -18.51
C SER A 105 -7.85 -13.76 -18.20
N ILE A 106 -8.62 -14.31 -19.15
CA ILE A 106 -9.27 -15.63 -19.03
C ILE A 106 -8.25 -16.75 -19.24
N THR A 107 -7.30 -16.58 -20.17
CA THR A 107 -6.26 -17.57 -20.49
C THR A 107 -5.30 -17.78 -19.31
N LEU A 108 -4.89 -16.70 -18.63
CA LEU A 108 -3.96 -16.78 -17.49
C LEU A 108 -4.57 -17.38 -16.22
N LYS A 109 -5.90 -17.42 -16.09
CA LYS A 109 -6.60 -18.01 -14.93
C LYS A 109 -6.65 -19.54 -14.93
N LYS A 110 -6.24 -20.18 -16.04
CA LYS A 110 -6.28 -21.66 -16.21
C LYS A 110 -4.94 -22.34 -15.94
N ILE A 111 -3.88 -21.56 -15.68
CA ILE A 111 -2.54 -22.01 -15.26
C ILE A 111 -2.47 -21.90 -13.74
#